data_AF-A0A0V8QA97-F1
#
_entry.id   AF-A0A0V8QA97-F1
#
_cell.length_a   1.000
_cell.length_b   1.000
_cell.length_c   1.000
_cell.angle_alpha   90.00
_cell.angle_beta   90.00
_cell.angle_gamma   90.00
#
_symmetry.space_group_name_H-M   'P 1'
#
loop_
_entity.id
_entity.type
_entity.pdbx_description
1 polymer ?
#
loop_
_entity_poly.entity_id
_entity_poly.type
_entity_poly.pdbx_seq_one_letter_code
_entity_poly.pdbx_strand_id
1 'polypeptide(L)'
;MGNLVNGQEENINIIDNIILAFKATELHIKGLSNDITDLLEYKMFVLCLDNAVELLFKFMIARREEILLYADEKTEIVLKKYNKAHKAGFTKLEAFFQRHPMENDLHTVSFSKACDFLKDYYQIIGETFASKCKKLAQVRNGFIHYSTTIRYIDVVTFLHIYKKCVCLFEEELKNKPVYDIEALLADEDIGKIYYNMDIVTYCNANKICKEAICRDIFNNEIFLHIVGFVMDNYNDELIDICPEDYEKIEGLFFQKYSKLYGNNLKKKHEEFREVYKIMLDAEIIYEDYEMYDDKLSTIMVTEWVLEEIENRWDEMEQKRRLACNKSVKSVIQSMRRDYEDDWWS
;
A
#
# COMPACT_ATOMS: atom_id res chain seq x y z
N MET A 1 -17.11 -23.58 3.22
CA MET A 1 -17.32 -24.18 1.89
C MET A 1 -18.77 -24.60 1.80
N GLY A 2 -19.62 -23.75 1.22
CA GLY A 2 -21.02 -24.10 0.94
C GLY A 2 -21.10 -24.85 -0.40
N ASN A 3 -21.86 -25.94 -0.43
CA ASN A 3 -22.15 -26.65 -1.68
C ASN A 3 -23.23 -25.87 -2.42
N LEU A 4 -22.93 -25.39 -3.63
CA LEU A 4 -23.93 -24.85 -4.55
C LEU A 4 -24.91 -25.97 -4.91
N VAL A 5 -26.17 -25.82 -4.51
CA VAL A 5 -27.26 -26.72 -4.89
C VAL A 5 -27.74 -26.32 -6.30
N ASN A 6 -27.90 -27.32 -7.17
CA ASN A 6 -28.27 -27.17 -8.58
C ASN A 6 -29.35 -26.10 -8.84
N GLY A 7 -29.00 -25.08 -9.63
CA GLY A 7 -29.95 -24.17 -10.28
C GLY A 7 -30.21 -22.82 -9.60
N GLN A 8 -29.49 -22.47 -8.53
CA GLN A 8 -29.50 -21.10 -8.00
C GLN A 8 -28.41 -20.26 -8.68
N GLU A 9 -28.81 -19.22 -9.41
CA GLU A 9 -27.89 -18.17 -9.87
C GLU A 9 -27.55 -17.29 -8.66
N GLU A 10 -26.31 -17.36 -8.19
CA GLU A 10 -25.79 -16.41 -7.18
C GLU A 10 -25.24 -15.18 -7.91
N ASN A 11 -25.87 -14.02 -7.67
CA ASN A 11 -25.35 -12.74 -8.15
C ASN A 11 -24.41 -12.16 -7.10
N ILE A 12 -23.11 -12.09 -7.41
CA ILE A 12 -22.11 -11.43 -6.58
C ILE A 12 -22.01 -9.97 -7.03
N ASN A 13 -22.45 -9.05 -6.18
CA ASN A 13 -22.33 -7.62 -6.46
C ASN A 13 -20.86 -7.16 -6.40
N ILE A 14 -20.57 -5.95 -6.91
CA ILE A 14 -19.20 -5.41 -6.99
C ILE A 14 -18.53 -5.26 -5.62
N ILE A 15 -19.27 -4.89 -4.58
CA ILE A 15 -18.72 -4.70 -3.22
C ILE A 15 -18.30 -6.06 -2.65
N ASP A 16 -19.17 -7.07 -2.75
CA ASP A 16 -18.86 -8.43 -2.30
C ASP A 16 -17.68 -9.02 -3.08
N ASN A 17 -17.59 -8.75 -4.39
CA ASN A 17 -16.48 -9.21 -5.21
C ASN A 17 -15.14 -8.57 -4.79
N ILE A 18 -15.13 -7.28 -4.46
CA ILE A 18 -13.95 -6.59 -3.90
C ILE A 18 -13.56 -7.22 -2.56
N ILE A 19 -14.53 -7.44 -1.67
CA ILE A 19 -14.28 -8.06 -0.35
C ILE A 19 -13.70 -9.47 -0.51
N LEU A 20 -14.25 -10.28 -1.41
CA LEU A 20 -13.75 -11.62 -1.70
C LEU A 20 -12.32 -11.58 -2.26
N ALA A 21 -12.00 -10.62 -3.13
CA ALA A 21 -10.65 -10.45 -3.67
C ALA A 21 -9.63 -10.03 -2.60
N PHE A 22 -9.99 -9.13 -1.69
CA PHE A 22 -9.12 -8.79 -0.56
C PHE A 22 -8.95 -9.97 0.41
N LYS A 23 -10.01 -10.69 0.76
CA LYS A 23 -9.92 -11.91 1.59
C LYS A 23 -9.03 -12.98 0.95
N ALA A 24 -9.10 -13.16 -0.37
CA ALA A 24 -8.19 -14.05 -1.08
C ALA A 24 -6.72 -13.59 -0.94
N THR A 25 -6.48 -12.29 -0.97
CA THR A 25 -5.16 -11.70 -0.73
C THR A 25 -4.67 -11.99 0.69
N GLU A 26 -5.52 -11.83 1.71
CA GLU A 26 -5.20 -12.11 3.12
C GLU A 26 -4.80 -13.57 3.38
N LEU A 27 -5.44 -14.52 2.69
CA LEU A 27 -5.08 -15.93 2.78
C LEU A 27 -3.62 -16.17 2.38
N HIS A 28 -3.16 -15.49 1.33
CA HIS A 28 -1.78 -15.62 0.83
C HIS A 28 -0.78 -14.79 1.63
N ILE A 29 -1.21 -13.69 2.26
CA ILE A 29 -0.42 -13.01 3.30
C ILE A 29 -0.15 -13.96 4.47
N LYS A 30 -1.17 -14.71 4.92
CA LYS A 30 -0.98 -15.73 5.96
C LYS A 30 -0.01 -16.82 5.51
N GLY A 31 -0.11 -17.31 4.28
CA GLY A 31 0.82 -18.28 3.70
C GLY A 31 2.28 -17.80 3.74
N LEU A 32 2.54 -16.62 3.18
CA LEU A 32 3.85 -15.96 3.16
C LEU A 32 4.40 -15.66 4.57
N SER A 33 3.54 -15.41 5.55
CA SER A 33 3.99 -15.18 6.93
C SER A 33 4.55 -16.45 7.59
N ASN A 34 4.22 -17.64 7.09
CA ASN A 34 4.80 -18.90 7.56
C ASN A 34 6.14 -19.18 6.87
N ASP A 35 6.20 -18.92 5.57
CA ASP A 35 7.41 -19.04 4.75
C ASP A 35 7.42 -17.98 3.65
N ILE A 36 8.26 -16.95 3.82
CA ILE A 36 8.38 -15.87 2.84
C ILE A 36 8.99 -16.34 1.50
N THR A 37 9.61 -17.52 1.48
CA THR A 37 10.25 -18.10 0.30
C THR A 37 9.30 -18.92 -0.55
N ASP A 38 8.05 -19.12 -0.10
CA ASP A 38 7.04 -19.85 -0.85
C ASP A 38 6.60 -19.06 -2.10
N LEU A 39 7.09 -19.50 -3.25
CA LEU A 39 6.82 -18.89 -4.55
C LEU A 39 5.36 -19.06 -5.00
N LEU A 40 4.67 -20.11 -4.55
CA LEU A 40 3.26 -20.30 -4.86
C LEU A 40 2.43 -19.26 -4.13
N GLU A 41 2.68 -19.12 -2.82
CA GLU A 41 2.01 -18.11 -2.00
C GLU A 41 2.33 -16.69 -2.50
N TYR A 42 3.59 -16.41 -2.87
CA TYR A 42 3.97 -15.12 -3.44
C TYR A 42 3.23 -14.81 -4.75
N LYS A 43 3.21 -15.79 -5.67
CA LYS A 43 2.51 -15.64 -6.96
C LYS A 43 1.03 -15.37 -6.72
N MET A 44 0.39 -16.15 -5.87
CA MET A 44 -1.04 -16.01 -5.60
C MET A 44 -1.38 -14.71 -4.87
N PHE A 45 -0.54 -14.28 -3.91
CA PHE A 45 -0.64 -12.96 -3.29
C PHE A 45 -0.67 -11.84 -4.35
N VAL A 46 0.27 -11.84 -5.29
CA VAL A 46 0.34 -10.83 -6.36
C VAL A 46 -0.89 -10.88 -7.27
N LEU A 47 -1.35 -12.06 -7.68
CA LEU A 47 -2.51 -12.20 -8.55
C LEU A 47 -3.80 -11.73 -7.87
N CYS A 48 -4.01 -12.14 -6.62
CA CYS A 48 -5.19 -11.73 -5.85
C CYS A 48 -5.18 -10.24 -5.55
N LEU A 49 -4.02 -9.68 -5.20
CA LEU A 49 -3.86 -8.25 -4.94
C LEU A 49 -4.13 -7.42 -6.20
N ASP A 50 -3.55 -7.78 -7.35
CA ASP A 50 -3.78 -7.08 -8.62
C ASP A 50 -5.28 -7.05 -8.97
N ASN A 51 -5.97 -8.19 -8.83
CA ASN A 51 -7.41 -8.28 -9.04
C ASN A 51 -8.20 -7.39 -8.05
N ALA A 52 -7.86 -7.43 -6.76
CA ALA A 52 -8.53 -6.61 -5.75
C ALA A 52 -8.37 -5.10 -6.01
N VAL A 53 -7.15 -4.67 -6.36
CA VAL A 53 -6.86 -3.25 -6.65
C VAL A 53 -7.55 -2.83 -7.96
N GLU A 54 -7.55 -3.67 -8.99
CA GLU A 54 -8.25 -3.37 -10.25
C GLU A 54 -9.76 -3.22 -10.03
N LEU A 55 -10.39 -4.13 -9.29
CA LEU A 55 -11.81 -4.05 -8.96
C LEU A 55 -12.13 -2.78 -8.16
N LEU A 56 -11.34 -2.48 -7.12
CA LEU A 56 -11.49 -1.25 -6.34
C LEU A 56 -11.37 -0.01 -7.22
N PHE A 57 -10.36 0.07 -8.08
CA PHE A 57 -10.15 1.26 -8.91
C PHE A 57 -11.28 1.47 -9.90
N LYS A 58 -11.76 0.39 -10.53
CA LYS A 58 -12.93 0.43 -11.41
C LYS A 58 -14.18 0.85 -10.66
N PHE A 59 -14.39 0.34 -9.45
CA PHE A 59 -15.49 0.76 -8.59
C PHE A 59 -15.42 2.25 -8.23
N MET A 60 -14.24 2.76 -7.85
CA MET A 60 -14.02 4.18 -7.55
C MET A 60 -14.31 5.08 -8.75
N ILE A 61 -13.91 4.67 -9.96
CA ILE A 61 -14.22 5.38 -11.21
C ILE A 61 -15.72 5.34 -11.47
N ALA A 62 -16.34 4.15 -11.40
CA ALA A 62 -17.76 3.96 -11.69
C ALA A 62 -18.66 4.80 -10.79
N ARG A 63 -18.29 4.95 -9.52
CA ARG A 63 -19.01 5.78 -8.53
C ARG A 63 -18.98 7.27 -8.84
N ARG A 64 -18.00 7.74 -9.61
CA ARG A 64 -17.83 9.15 -9.94
C ARG A 64 -18.34 9.45 -11.34
N GLU A 65 -17.83 8.73 -12.33
CA GLU A 65 -18.15 8.92 -13.73
C GLU A 65 -18.08 7.56 -14.46
N GLU A 66 -19.21 6.83 -14.46
CA GLU A 66 -19.33 5.49 -15.05
C GLU A 66 -18.86 5.42 -16.51
N ILE A 67 -19.07 6.48 -17.31
CA ILE A 67 -18.67 6.46 -18.72
C ILE A 67 -17.15 6.31 -18.91
N LEU A 68 -16.34 6.78 -17.95
CA LEU A 68 -14.88 6.63 -17.98
C LEU A 68 -14.43 5.19 -17.67
N LEU A 69 -15.30 4.34 -17.11
CA LEU A 69 -15.01 2.93 -16.88
C LEU A 69 -14.89 2.15 -18.19
N TYR A 70 -15.53 2.61 -19.27
CA TYR A 70 -15.66 1.84 -20.51
C TYR A 70 -14.73 2.36 -21.61
N ALA A 71 -14.22 1.44 -22.41
CA ALA A 71 -13.38 1.70 -23.57
C ALA A 71 -13.87 0.95 -24.81
N ASP A 72 -13.65 1.56 -25.97
CA ASP A 72 -13.89 1.01 -27.31
C ASP A 72 -12.84 1.65 -28.26
N GLU A 73 -12.80 1.24 -29.53
CA GLU A 73 -11.91 1.82 -30.54
C GLU A 73 -12.08 3.33 -30.69
N LYS A 74 -13.30 3.83 -30.43
CA LYS A 74 -13.68 5.24 -30.53
C LYS A 74 -14.58 5.66 -29.38
N THR A 75 -14.28 6.78 -28.73
CA THR A 75 -15.06 7.33 -27.60
C THR A 75 -16.52 7.60 -27.97
N GLU A 76 -16.80 7.95 -29.23
CA GLU A 76 -18.16 8.16 -29.72
C GLU A 76 -19.03 6.90 -29.64
N ILE A 77 -18.43 5.71 -29.71
CA ILE A 77 -19.14 4.43 -29.60
C ILE A 77 -19.60 4.22 -28.16
N VAL A 78 -18.73 4.49 -27.19
CA VAL A 78 -19.04 4.46 -25.75
C VAL A 78 -20.20 5.41 -25.46
N LEU A 79 -20.11 6.67 -25.91
CA LEU A 79 -21.17 7.68 -25.75
C LEU A 79 -22.50 7.25 -26.38
N LYS A 80 -22.46 6.63 -27.56
CA LYS A 80 -23.67 6.15 -28.24
C LYS A 80 -24.36 5.04 -27.46
N LYS A 81 -23.60 4.08 -26.92
CA LYS A 81 -24.13 2.98 -26.10
C LYS A 81 -24.66 3.51 -24.76
N TYR A 82 -23.93 4.41 -24.11
CA TYR A 82 -24.36 5.08 -22.89
C TYR A 82 -25.70 5.81 -23.08
N ASN A 83 -25.80 6.66 -24.11
CA ASN A 83 -27.03 7.37 -24.44
C ASN A 83 -28.20 6.42 -24.79
N LYS A 84 -27.92 5.26 -25.40
CA LYS A 84 -28.93 4.25 -25.70
C LYS A 84 -29.48 3.62 -24.42
N ALA A 85 -28.62 3.29 -23.45
CA ALA A 85 -29.02 2.74 -22.16
C ALA A 85 -29.89 3.73 -21.36
N HIS A 86 -29.47 5.00 -21.29
CA HIS A 86 -30.23 6.07 -20.64
C HIS A 86 -31.60 6.29 -21.29
N LYS A 87 -31.68 6.28 -22.63
CA LYS A 87 -32.97 6.35 -23.35
C LYS A 87 -33.88 5.15 -23.06
N ALA A 88 -33.31 4.00 -22.74
CA ALA A 88 -34.04 2.81 -22.34
C ALA A 88 -34.41 2.78 -20.84
N GLY A 89 -34.09 3.84 -20.08
CA GLY A 89 -34.45 3.98 -18.67
C GLY A 89 -33.45 3.36 -17.69
N PHE A 90 -32.27 2.96 -18.14
CA PHE A 90 -31.23 2.40 -17.27
C PHE A 90 -30.34 3.51 -16.71
N THR A 91 -30.07 3.46 -15.40
CA THR A 91 -29.17 4.39 -14.71
C THR A 91 -27.70 3.97 -14.82
N LYS A 92 -27.44 2.67 -14.97
CA LYS A 92 -26.12 2.06 -15.13
C LYS A 92 -26.03 1.29 -16.44
N LEU A 93 -24.90 1.40 -17.12
CA LEU A 93 -24.65 0.70 -18.38
C LEU A 93 -24.47 -0.81 -18.17
N GLU A 94 -23.90 -1.22 -17.04
CA GLU A 94 -23.79 -2.63 -16.66
C GLU A 94 -25.17 -3.32 -16.62
N ALA A 95 -26.15 -2.71 -15.97
CA ALA A 95 -27.52 -3.25 -15.89
C ALA A 95 -28.17 -3.37 -17.28
N PHE A 96 -27.84 -2.45 -18.19
CA PHE A 96 -28.29 -2.53 -19.58
C PHE A 96 -27.67 -3.72 -20.31
N PHE A 97 -26.36 -3.97 -20.17
CA PHE A 97 -25.69 -5.11 -20.78
C PHE A 97 -26.13 -6.45 -20.20
N GLN A 98 -26.38 -6.53 -18.88
CA GLN A 98 -26.91 -7.76 -18.26
C GLN A 98 -28.29 -8.16 -18.81
N ARG A 99 -29.18 -7.18 -19.07
CA ARG A 99 -30.52 -7.45 -19.63
C ARG A 99 -30.53 -7.58 -21.15
N HIS A 100 -29.53 -7.00 -21.83
CA HIS A 100 -29.41 -6.98 -23.29
C HIS A 100 -27.97 -7.30 -23.71
N PRO A 101 -27.49 -8.55 -23.49
CA PRO A 101 -26.14 -8.93 -23.86
C PRO A 101 -25.96 -8.72 -25.37
N MET A 102 -24.97 -7.91 -25.76
CA MET A 102 -24.65 -7.66 -27.16
C MET A 102 -23.36 -8.39 -27.51
N GLU A 103 -23.23 -8.86 -28.76
CA GLU A 103 -21.98 -9.51 -29.22
C GLU A 103 -20.75 -8.60 -29.14
N ASN A 104 -20.95 -7.27 -29.07
CA ASN A 104 -19.92 -6.26 -28.94
C ASN A 104 -20.12 -5.40 -27.68
N ASP A 105 -20.19 -6.02 -26.50
CA ASP A 105 -20.21 -5.28 -25.23
C ASP A 105 -18.93 -4.45 -25.06
N LEU A 106 -19.05 -3.32 -24.35
CA LEU A 106 -17.88 -2.48 -24.09
C LEU A 106 -16.92 -3.20 -23.15
N HIS A 107 -15.62 -3.10 -23.44
CA HIS A 107 -14.61 -3.49 -22.50
C HIS A 107 -14.49 -2.42 -21.40
N THR A 108 -14.15 -2.85 -20.19
CA THR A 108 -13.74 -1.91 -19.16
C THR A 108 -12.28 -1.48 -19.39
N VAL A 109 -11.91 -0.31 -18.90
CA VAL A 109 -10.55 0.20 -19.01
C VAL A 109 -9.55 -0.73 -18.32
N SER A 110 -8.33 -0.79 -18.85
CA SER A 110 -7.25 -1.60 -18.26
C SER A 110 -6.84 -1.07 -16.90
N PHE A 111 -6.21 -1.92 -16.08
CA PHE A 111 -5.68 -1.53 -14.78
C PHE A 111 -4.78 -0.29 -14.82
N SER A 112 -3.84 -0.21 -15.78
CA SER A 112 -2.97 0.95 -15.94
C SER A 112 -3.75 2.22 -16.26
N LYS A 113 -4.80 2.13 -17.10
CA LYS A 113 -5.64 3.29 -17.42
C LYS A 113 -6.49 3.72 -16.22
N ALA A 114 -6.98 2.76 -15.42
CA ALA A 114 -7.66 3.04 -14.17
C ALA A 114 -6.75 3.77 -13.17
N CYS A 115 -5.48 3.34 -13.04
CA CYS A 115 -4.47 4.03 -12.24
C CYS A 115 -4.28 5.48 -12.71
N ASP A 116 -4.15 5.70 -14.02
CA ASP A 116 -3.94 7.04 -14.57
C ASP A 116 -5.16 7.94 -14.31
N PHE A 117 -6.40 7.43 -14.40
CA PHE A 117 -7.58 8.23 -14.03
C PHE A 117 -7.59 8.62 -12.56
N LEU A 118 -7.34 7.68 -11.64
CA LEU A 118 -7.34 8.00 -10.20
C LEU A 118 -6.21 8.96 -9.82
N LYS A 119 -5.07 8.91 -10.53
CA LYS A 119 -3.91 9.77 -10.28
C LYS A 119 -4.02 11.14 -10.94
N ASP A 120 -4.23 11.18 -12.26
CA ASP A 120 -4.18 12.43 -13.04
C ASP A 120 -5.52 13.18 -13.05
N TYR A 121 -6.64 12.48 -13.18
CA TYR A 121 -7.96 13.10 -13.33
C TYR A 121 -8.62 13.37 -11.98
N TYR A 122 -8.65 12.37 -11.11
CA TYR A 122 -9.29 12.48 -9.80
C TYR A 122 -8.36 12.90 -8.67
N GLN A 123 -7.04 12.79 -8.85
CA GLN A 123 -6.02 13.13 -7.83
C GLN A 123 -6.24 12.43 -6.48
N ILE A 124 -6.81 11.23 -6.49
CA ILE A 124 -7.08 10.43 -5.28
C ILE A 124 -5.82 9.69 -4.84
N ILE A 125 -5.00 9.25 -5.79
CA ILE A 125 -3.73 8.59 -5.53
C ILE A 125 -2.56 9.45 -6.03
N GLY A 126 -1.49 9.51 -5.24
CA GLY A 126 -0.27 10.20 -5.62
C GLY A 126 0.56 9.45 -6.67
N GLU A 127 1.51 10.14 -7.29
CA GLU A 127 2.41 9.57 -8.31
C GLU A 127 3.22 8.39 -7.78
N THR A 128 3.76 8.51 -6.56
CA THR A 128 4.51 7.44 -5.90
C THR A 128 3.67 6.17 -5.76
N PHE A 129 2.42 6.29 -5.33
CA PHE A 129 1.53 5.14 -5.19
C PHE A 129 1.16 4.52 -6.54
N ALA A 130 0.84 5.36 -7.54
CA ALA A 130 0.56 4.89 -8.89
C ALA A 130 1.76 4.14 -9.51
N SER A 131 2.99 4.57 -9.23
CA SER A 131 4.20 3.85 -9.66
C SER A 131 4.30 2.46 -9.02
N LYS A 132 3.91 2.31 -7.75
CA LYS A 132 3.87 1.00 -7.06
C LYS A 132 2.83 0.08 -7.70
N CYS A 133 1.64 0.60 -8.01
CA CYS A 133 0.60 -0.16 -8.74
C CYS A 133 1.09 -0.61 -10.13
N LYS A 134 1.81 0.26 -10.88
CA LYS A 134 2.40 -0.11 -12.17
C LYS A 134 3.45 -1.24 -12.02
N LYS A 135 4.24 -1.22 -10.94
CA LYS A 135 5.18 -2.31 -10.61
C LYS A 135 4.44 -3.62 -10.28
N LEU A 136 3.35 -3.57 -9.53
CA LEU A 136 2.49 -4.74 -9.26
C LEU A 136 2.00 -5.37 -10.58
N ALA A 137 1.47 -4.54 -11.48
CA ALA A 137 1.01 -4.99 -12.81
C ALA A 137 2.13 -5.64 -13.63
N GLN A 138 3.34 -5.07 -13.59
CA GLN A 138 4.51 -5.62 -14.28
C GLN A 138 4.87 -7.01 -13.75
N VAL A 139 4.95 -7.18 -12.42
CA VAL A 139 5.29 -8.46 -11.78
C VAL A 139 4.19 -9.49 -12.03
N ARG A 140 2.91 -9.10 -11.93
CA ARG A 140 1.77 -9.94 -12.28
C ARG A 140 1.84 -10.42 -13.73
N ASN A 141 2.11 -9.52 -14.69
CA ASN A 141 2.24 -9.91 -16.10
C ASN A 141 3.42 -10.85 -16.32
N GLY A 142 4.51 -10.65 -15.57
CA GLY A 142 5.61 -11.59 -15.46
C GLY A 142 5.14 -12.99 -15.04
N PHE A 143 4.31 -13.12 -14.01
CA PHE A 143 3.79 -14.42 -13.55
C PHE A 143 2.81 -15.13 -14.50
N ILE A 144 2.05 -14.38 -15.28
CA ILE A 144 1.02 -14.94 -16.17
C ILE A 144 1.60 -15.29 -17.54
N HIS A 145 2.43 -14.42 -18.11
CA HIS A 145 2.82 -14.50 -19.52
C HIS A 145 4.28 -14.88 -19.75
N TYR A 146 5.16 -14.63 -18.77
CA TYR A 146 6.61 -14.71 -18.98
C TYR A 146 7.34 -15.31 -17.77
N SER A 147 8.65 -15.09 -17.70
CA SER A 147 9.46 -15.26 -16.48
C SER A 147 9.55 -13.93 -15.74
N THR A 148 9.60 -13.96 -14.41
CA THR A 148 9.82 -12.78 -13.57
C THR A 148 10.90 -13.05 -12.53
N THR A 149 11.69 -12.02 -12.21
CA THR A 149 12.61 -12.04 -11.07
C THR A 149 11.93 -11.34 -9.91
N ILE A 150 12.02 -11.94 -8.73
CA ILE A 150 11.35 -11.46 -7.51
C ILE A 150 12.43 -11.16 -6.49
N ARG A 151 12.41 -9.96 -5.89
CA ARG A 151 13.17 -9.65 -4.68
C ARG A 151 12.25 -9.75 -3.47
N TYR A 152 12.74 -10.15 -2.30
CA TYR A 152 11.91 -10.16 -1.10
C TYR A 152 11.39 -8.76 -0.81
N ILE A 153 12.21 -7.73 -1.08
CA ILE A 153 11.81 -6.34 -0.90
C ILE A 153 10.60 -5.90 -1.73
N ASP A 154 10.26 -6.60 -2.83
CA ASP A 154 9.07 -6.29 -3.62
C ASP A 154 7.79 -6.63 -2.86
N VAL A 155 7.83 -7.61 -1.93
CA VAL A 155 6.68 -7.96 -1.07
C VAL A 155 6.28 -6.80 -0.17
N VAL A 156 7.24 -6.00 0.31
CA VAL A 156 7.00 -4.85 1.18
C VAL A 156 6.17 -3.81 0.43
N THR A 157 6.58 -3.49 -0.80
CA THR A 157 5.83 -2.57 -1.67
C THR A 157 4.40 -3.06 -1.92
N PHE A 158 4.20 -4.36 -2.11
CA PHE A 158 2.87 -4.93 -2.38
C PHE A 158 1.98 -4.97 -1.13
N LEU A 159 2.55 -5.25 0.05
CA LEU A 159 1.84 -5.12 1.32
C LEU A 159 1.44 -3.66 1.59
N HIS A 160 2.27 -2.69 1.22
CA HIS A 160 1.90 -1.28 1.27
C HIS A 160 0.72 -0.94 0.33
N ILE A 161 0.72 -1.47 -0.92
CA ILE A 161 -0.43 -1.33 -1.83
C ILE A 161 -1.70 -1.91 -1.19
N TYR A 162 -1.60 -3.12 -0.63
CA TYR A 162 -2.72 -3.76 0.06
C TYR A 162 -3.28 -2.87 1.18
N LYS A 163 -2.44 -2.46 2.14
CA LYS A 163 -2.83 -1.57 3.25
C LYS A 163 -3.54 -0.31 2.75
N LYS A 164 -2.94 0.41 1.80
CA LYS A 164 -3.51 1.67 1.28
C LYS A 164 -4.83 1.44 0.55
N CYS A 165 -4.97 0.36 -0.22
CA CYS A 165 -6.20 0.05 -0.93
C CYS A 165 -7.33 -0.37 0.00
N VAL A 166 -7.04 -1.06 1.11
CA VAL A 166 -8.05 -1.31 2.16
C VAL A 166 -8.55 0.02 2.72
N CYS A 167 -7.66 0.96 3.06
CA CYS A 167 -8.06 2.29 3.54
C CYS A 167 -8.91 3.05 2.50
N LEU A 168 -8.50 3.06 1.23
CA LEU A 168 -9.29 3.69 0.16
C LEU A 168 -10.67 3.04 0.02
N PHE A 169 -10.76 1.72 0.13
CA PHE A 169 -12.04 1.03 0.06
C PHE A 169 -12.95 1.40 1.24
N GLU A 170 -12.41 1.43 2.47
CA GLU A 170 -13.15 1.91 3.64
C GLU A 170 -13.62 3.35 3.48
N GLU A 171 -12.77 4.24 2.99
CA GLU A 171 -13.11 5.65 2.74
C GLU A 171 -14.23 5.78 1.71
N GLU A 172 -14.20 4.99 0.64
CA GLU A 172 -15.28 4.95 -0.35
C GLU A 172 -16.60 4.51 0.29
N LEU A 173 -16.58 3.50 1.14
CA LEU A 173 -17.78 3.02 1.84
C LEU A 173 -18.32 4.06 2.84
N LYS A 174 -17.44 4.78 3.56
CA LYS A 174 -17.79 5.81 4.55
C LYS A 174 -18.30 7.11 3.92
N ASN A 175 -17.73 7.56 2.80
CA ASN A 175 -17.90 8.92 2.29
C ASN A 175 -19.17 9.22 1.47
N LYS A 176 -20.24 8.40 1.51
CA LYS A 176 -21.65 8.77 1.15
C LYS A 176 -22.61 7.56 1.12
N PRO A 177 -23.92 7.77 1.37
CA PRO A 177 -24.94 6.76 1.11
C PRO A 177 -25.22 6.60 -0.40
N VAL A 178 -25.06 5.37 -0.87
CA VAL A 178 -25.91 4.62 -1.82
C VAL A 178 -26.50 5.37 -3.03
N TYR A 179 -25.93 5.12 -4.21
CA TYR A 179 -26.57 5.40 -5.53
C TYR A 179 -27.28 4.19 -6.12
N ASP A 180 -27.49 3.15 -5.31
CA ASP A 180 -28.27 2.01 -5.72
C ASP A 180 -29.50 1.89 -4.83
N ILE A 181 -30.57 2.57 -5.23
CA ILE A 181 -31.87 2.47 -4.56
C ILE A 181 -32.30 1.00 -4.46
N GLU A 182 -31.88 0.13 -5.39
CA GLU A 182 -32.15 -1.32 -5.30
C GLU A 182 -31.33 -1.98 -4.19
N ALA A 183 -30.07 -1.58 -3.96
CA ALA A 183 -29.29 -2.06 -2.81
C ALA A 183 -29.86 -1.54 -1.48
N LEU A 184 -30.24 -0.27 -1.41
CA LEU A 184 -30.88 0.37 -0.25
C LEU A 184 -32.22 -0.28 0.15
N LEU A 185 -32.94 -0.84 -0.83
CA LEU A 185 -34.22 -1.51 -0.62
C LEU A 185 -34.08 -3.01 -0.34
N ALA A 186 -32.93 -3.61 -0.65
CA ALA A 186 -32.69 -5.05 -0.49
C ALA A 186 -32.06 -5.43 0.86
N ASP A 187 -31.47 -4.48 1.59
CA ASP A 187 -30.65 -4.82 2.75
C ASP A 187 -30.82 -3.79 3.90
N GLU A 188 -31.50 -4.19 4.98
CA GLU A 188 -31.70 -3.38 6.18
C GLU A 188 -30.39 -3.12 6.97
N ASP A 189 -29.27 -3.72 6.55
CA ASP A 189 -27.99 -3.72 7.28
C ASP A 189 -26.82 -2.98 6.56
N ILE A 190 -27.08 -2.20 5.51
CA ILE A 190 -26.04 -1.42 4.76
C ILE A 190 -25.24 -0.46 5.65
N GLY A 191 -25.78 -0.09 6.82
CA GLY A 191 -25.06 0.66 7.85
C GLY A 191 -23.86 -0.08 8.49
N LYS A 192 -23.60 -1.34 8.12
CA LYS A 192 -22.57 -2.20 8.73
C LYS A 192 -21.57 -2.86 7.77
N ILE A 193 -21.52 -2.49 6.49
CA ILE A 193 -20.48 -3.02 5.60
C ILE A 193 -19.16 -2.26 5.88
N TYR A 194 -18.42 -2.73 6.88
CA TYR A 194 -17.06 -2.31 7.16
C TYR A 194 -16.12 -3.44 6.75
N TYR A 195 -15.22 -3.17 5.81
CA TYR A 195 -14.10 -4.05 5.53
C TYR A 195 -12.84 -3.40 6.05
N ASN A 196 -12.35 -3.88 7.20
CA ASN A 196 -11.09 -3.42 7.77
C ASN A 196 -10.10 -4.57 7.77
N MET A 197 -8.82 -4.25 7.60
CA MET A 197 -7.75 -5.23 7.78
C MET A 197 -7.78 -5.72 9.23
N ASP A 198 -7.90 -7.03 9.41
CA ASP A 198 -7.90 -7.61 10.76
C ASP A 198 -6.49 -7.61 11.37
N ILE A 199 -6.43 -7.62 12.70
CA ILE A 199 -5.17 -7.55 13.46
C ILE A 199 -4.22 -8.72 13.15
N VAL A 200 -4.75 -9.90 12.82
CA VAL A 200 -3.93 -11.08 12.49
C VAL A 200 -3.28 -10.88 11.14
N THR A 201 -4.02 -10.40 10.14
CA THR A 201 -3.47 -10.03 8.83
C THR A 201 -2.40 -8.93 8.97
N TYR A 202 -2.65 -7.91 9.78
CA TYR A 202 -1.67 -6.87 10.06
C TYR A 202 -0.38 -7.43 10.68
N CYS A 203 -0.48 -8.28 11.70
CA CYS A 203 0.66 -8.95 12.32
C CYS A 203 1.44 -9.83 11.32
N ASN A 204 0.73 -10.57 10.46
CA ASN A 204 1.33 -11.39 9.41
C ASN A 204 2.09 -10.53 8.39
N ALA A 205 1.49 -9.44 7.91
CA ALA A 205 2.14 -8.49 7.01
C ALA A 205 3.41 -7.91 7.64
N ASN A 206 3.35 -7.51 8.91
CA ASN A 206 4.52 -6.99 9.62
C ASN A 206 5.61 -8.04 9.79
N LYS A 207 5.25 -9.31 10.05
CA LYS A 207 6.23 -10.41 10.10
C LYS A 207 6.95 -10.59 8.76
N ILE A 208 6.20 -10.57 7.65
CA ILE A 208 6.77 -10.66 6.30
C ILE A 208 7.72 -9.48 6.03
N CYS A 209 7.29 -8.24 6.34
CA CYS A 209 8.12 -7.06 6.17
C CYS A 209 9.43 -7.19 6.93
N LYS A 210 9.38 -7.54 8.22
CA LYS A 210 10.58 -7.74 9.05
C LYS A 210 11.54 -8.75 8.42
N GLU A 211 11.03 -9.89 7.98
CA GLU A 211 11.87 -10.94 7.37
C GLU A 211 12.47 -10.50 6.03
N ALA A 212 11.69 -9.85 5.16
CA ALA A 212 12.19 -9.30 3.90
C ALA A 212 13.32 -8.28 4.12
N ILE A 213 13.13 -7.38 5.09
CA ILE A 213 14.10 -6.34 5.44
C ILE A 213 15.38 -6.97 5.96
N CYS A 214 15.27 -7.93 6.89
CA CYS A 214 16.41 -8.67 7.46
C CYS A 214 17.23 -9.41 6.40
N ARG A 215 16.58 -9.95 5.36
CA ARG A 215 17.24 -10.70 4.27
C ARG A 215 17.91 -9.79 3.24
N ASP A 216 17.20 -8.77 2.75
CA ASP A 216 17.63 -8.02 1.56
C ASP A 216 18.36 -6.70 1.88
N ILE A 217 17.98 -5.98 2.94
CA ILE A 217 18.45 -4.60 3.12
C ILE A 217 19.13 -4.32 4.45
N PHE A 218 18.97 -5.15 5.48
CA PHE A 218 19.44 -4.81 6.83
C PHE A 218 20.96 -4.59 6.91
N ASN A 219 21.73 -5.29 6.08
CA ASN A 219 23.19 -5.12 5.99
C ASN A 219 23.61 -4.04 4.98
N ASN A 220 22.67 -3.34 4.34
CA ASN A 220 22.96 -2.24 3.44
C ASN A 220 23.52 -1.05 4.23
N GLU A 221 24.64 -0.50 3.76
CA GLU A 221 25.32 0.64 4.42
C GLU A 221 24.43 1.89 4.47
N ILE A 222 23.73 2.22 3.37
CA ILE A 222 22.81 3.35 3.31
C ILE A 222 21.65 3.17 4.29
N PHE A 223 21.07 1.97 4.38
CA PHE A 223 20.02 1.66 5.35
C PHE A 223 20.47 1.97 6.78
N LEU A 224 21.64 1.44 7.18
CA LEU A 224 22.18 1.65 8.53
C LEU A 224 22.53 3.12 8.79
N HIS A 225 23.09 3.82 7.81
CA HIS A 225 23.37 5.25 7.95
C HIS A 225 22.09 6.09 8.03
N ILE A 226 21.01 5.72 7.33
CA ILE A 226 19.71 6.38 7.48
C ILE A 226 19.20 6.18 8.90
N VAL A 227 19.22 4.96 9.43
CA VAL A 227 18.81 4.69 10.83
C VAL A 227 19.63 5.55 11.80
N GLY A 228 20.96 5.58 11.65
CA GLY A 228 21.84 6.41 12.47
C GLY A 228 21.57 7.92 12.33
N PHE A 229 21.26 8.39 11.11
CA PHE A 229 20.89 9.78 10.85
C PHE A 229 19.61 10.18 11.58
N VAL A 230 18.56 9.35 11.47
CA VAL A 230 17.28 9.65 12.13
C VAL A 230 17.48 9.62 13.64
N MET A 231 18.11 8.58 14.20
CA MET A 231 18.41 8.48 15.63
C MET A 231 19.13 9.72 16.18
N ASP A 232 20.20 10.16 15.50
CA ASP A 232 20.97 11.32 15.95
C ASP A 232 20.12 12.61 15.95
N ASN A 233 19.06 12.70 15.14
CA ASN A 233 18.26 13.91 14.94
C ASN A 233 16.81 13.84 15.46
N TYR A 234 16.42 12.80 16.21
CA TYR A 234 15.05 12.66 16.77
C TYR A 234 14.49 13.95 17.42
N ASN A 235 15.32 14.80 18.04
CA ASN A 235 14.85 16.03 18.71
C ASN A 235 15.61 17.27 18.20
N ASP A 236 16.11 17.23 16.97
CA ASP A 236 16.92 18.31 16.39
C ASP A 236 16.42 18.67 14.97
N GLU A 237 17.17 18.30 13.94
CA GLU A 237 16.94 18.73 12.56
C GLU A 237 15.70 18.11 11.91
N LEU A 238 15.07 17.11 12.55
CA LEU A 238 13.90 16.39 12.04
C LEU A 238 12.58 16.79 12.70
N ILE A 239 12.59 17.79 13.58
CA ILE A 239 11.36 18.36 14.14
C ILE A 239 10.54 19.03 13.02
N ASP A 240 9.23 18.74 13.00
CA ASP A 240 8.26 19.28 12.03
C ASP A 240 8.66 19.00 10.57
N ILE A 241 9.21 17.79 10.33
CA ILE A 241 9.49 17.26 9.01
C ILE A 241 8.59 16.07 8.74
N CYS A 242 7.80 16.15 7.67
CA CYS A 242 7.02 15.01 7.21
C CYS A 242 7.96 13.93 6.67
N PRO A 243 7.81 12.64 7.05
CA PRO A 243 8.60 11.54 6.50
C PRO A 243 8.53 11.43 4.96
N GLU A 244 7.49 11.98 4.33
CA GLU A 244 7.34 11.99 2.87
C GLU A 244 8.07 13.16 2.19
N ASP A 245 8.70 14.09 2.93
CA ASP A 245 9.51 15.19 2.39
C ASP A 245 10.90 14.72 1.92
N TYR A 246 10.91 13.82 0.93
CA TYR A 246 12.11 13.11 0.46
C TYR A 246 13.29 14.02 0.17
N GLU A 247 13.08 15.15 -0.51
CA GLU A 247 14.16 16.08 -0.90
C GLU A 247 14.79 16.77 0.31
N LYS A 248 13.97 17.14 1.30
CA LYS A 248 14.43 17.79 2.54
C LYS A 248 15.27 16.82 3.36
N ILE A 249 14.78 15.59 3.54
CA ILE A 249 15.45 14.54 4.32
C ILE A 249 16.73 14.09 3.61
N GLU A 250 16.70 13.88 2.30
CA GLU A 250 17.89 13.59 1.49
C GLU A 250 18.94 14.70 1.61
N GLY A 251 18.52 15.97 1.56
CA GLY A 251 19.39 17.13 1.71
C GLY A 251 20.12 17.14 3.06
N LEU A 252 19.38 17.00 4.17
CA LEU A 252 19.94 16.94 5.52
C LEU A 252 20.89 15.74 5.69
N PHE A 253 20.48 14.56 5.20
CA PHE A 253 21.29 13.36 5.23
C PHE A 253 22.65 13.58 4.53
N PHE A 254 22.66 14.07 3.29
CA PHE A 254 23.92 14.26 2.58
C PHE A 254 24.74 15.45 3.07
N GLN A 255 24.15 16.45 3.73
CA GLN A 255 24.92 17.50 4.43
C GLN A 255 25.81 16.88 5.52
N LYS A 256 25.28 15.93 6.29
CA LYS A 256 26.01 15.25 7.36
C LYS A 256 26.95 14.14 6.85
N TYR A 257 26.50 13.31 5.91
CA TYR A 257 27.20 12.09 5.50
C TYR A 257 28.01 12.22 4.19
N SER A 258 27.98 13.35 3.46
CA SER A 258 28.68 13.50 2.16
C SER A 258 30.16 13.11 2.19
N LYS A 259 30.87 13.43 3.28
CA LYS A 259 32.30 13.09 3.45
C LYS A 259 32.57 11.58 3.48
N LEU A 260 31.59 10.77 3.89
CA LEU A 260 31.72 9.31 3.95
C LEU A 260 31.62 8.67 2.56
N TYR A 261 30.98 9.34 1.60
CA TYR A 261 30.67 8.77 0.27
C TYR A 261 31.58 9.24 -0.87
N GLY A 262 32.39 10.27 -0.65
CA GLY A 262 33.40 10.74 -1.61
C GLY A 262 32.85 10.94 -3.03
N ASN A 263 33.53 10.37 -4.03
CA ASN A 263 33.22 10.58 -5.45
C ASN A 263 31.97 9.83 -5.97
N ASN A 264 31.32 8.98 -5.14
CA ASN A 264 30.16 8.16 -5.55
C ASN A 264 28.80 8.81 -5.23
N LEU A 265 28.78 10.11 -4.94
CA LEU A 265 27.61 10.80 -4.38
C LEU A 265 26.33 10.57 -5.19
N LYS A 266 26.38 10.68 -6.53
CA LYS A 266 25.20 10.48 -7.39
C LYS A 266 24.57 9.10 -7.22
N LYS A 267 25.39 8.04 -7.22
CA LYS A 267 24.90 6.66 -7.01
C LYS A 267 24.31 6.50 -5.59
N LYS A 268 24.89 7.18 -4.60
CA LYS A 268 24.40 7.13 -3.22
C LYS A 268 23.08 7.87 -3.04
N HIS A 269 22.84 8.97 -3.76
CA HIS A 269 21.52 9.61 -3.83
C HIS A 269 20.45 8.65 -4.37
N GLU A 270 20.74 7.95 -5.46
CA GLU A 270 19.82 6.95 -6.02
C GLU A 270 19.55 5.80 -5.04
N GLU A 271 20.60 5.27 -4.39
CA GLU A 271 20.50 4.22 -3.37
C GLU A 271 19.71 4.69 -2.14
N PHE A 272 19.95 5.91 -1.64
CA PHE A 272 19.20 6.54 -0.56
C PHE A 272 17.71 6.58 -0.88
N ARG A 273 17.34 7.07 -2.07
CA ARG A 273 15.94 7.18 -2.46
C ARG A 273 15.24 5.82 -2.53
N GLU A 274 15.92 4.78 -3.03
CA GLU A 274 15.35 3.43 -3.08
C GLU A 274 15.16 2.88 -1.65
N VAL A 275 16.20 2.93 -0.83
CA VAL A 275 16.18 2.39 0.55
C VAL A 275 15.18 3.14 1.42
N TYR A 276 15.17 4.48 1.38
CA TYR A 276 14.30 5.30 2.21
C TYR A 276 12.81 5.06 1.89
N LYS A 277 12.45 4.91 0.61
CA LYS A 277 11.09 4.53 0.21
C LYS A 277 10.67 3.17 0.77
N ILE A 278 11.58 2.20 0.75
CA ILE A 278 11.33 0.88 1.33
C ILE A 278 11.13 0.98 2.85
N MET A 279 11.91 1.83 3.53
CA MET A 279 11.77 2.05 4.98
C MET A 279 10.41 2.64 5.33
N LEU A 280 9.89 3.58 4.54
CA LEU A 280 8.53 4.09 4.71
C LEU A 280 7.47 3.01 4.43
N ASP A 281 7.61 2.25 3.34
CA ASP A 281 6.66 1.19 2.97
C ASP A 281 6.59 0.08 4.04
N ALA A 282 7.72 -0.18 4.71
CA ALA A 282 7.84 -1.13 5.82
C ALA A 282 7.48 -0.53 7.19
N GLU A 283 7.05 0.73 7.26
CA GLU A 283 6.79 1.48 8.49
C GLU A 283 7.99 1.49 9.46
N ILE A 284 9.21 1.34 8.94
CA ILE A 284 10.46 1.42 9.71
C ILE A 284 10.72 2.86 10.16
N ILE A 285 10.40 3.81 9.28
CA ILE A 285 10.45 5.23 9.58
C ILE A 285 9.01 5.72 9.62
N TYR A 286 8.66 6.40 10.70
CA TYR A 286 7.32 6.93 10.91
C TYR A 286 7.37 8.29 11.58
N GLU A 287 6.27 9.03 11.45
CA GLU A 287 6.05 10.29 12.16
C GLU A 287 5.50 9.99 13.54
N ASP A 288 6.20 10.46 14.57
CA ASP A 288 5.77 10.40 15.96
C ASP A 288 5.29 11.79 16.38
N TYR A 289 4.11 11.85 17.00
CA TYR A 289 3.52 13.09 17.45
C TYR A 289 3.68 13.18 18.97
N GLU A 290 4.52 14.11 19.45
CA GLU A 290 4.58 14.37 20.88
C GLU A 290 3.26 14.99 21.34
N MET A 291 2.69 14.48 22.45
CA MET A 291 1.40 14.94 23.00
C MET A 291 1.41 16.35 23.62
N TYR A 292 2.51 17.11 23.50
CA TYR A 292 2.63 18.43 24.13
C TYR A 292 1.86 19.54 23.41
N ASP A 293 1.55 20.61 24.15
CA ASP A 293 0.64 21.73 23.78
C ASP A 293 0.96 22.41 22.42
N ASP A 294 2.17 22.26 21.88
CA ASP A 294 2.61 22.85 20.61
C ASP A 294 2.62 21.88 19.40
N LYS A 295 2.18 20.61 19.54
CA LYS A 295 2.04 19.60 18.46
C LYS A 295 3.21 19.57 17.46
N LEU A 296 4.43 19.41 17.96
CA LEU A 296 5.57 19.15 17.08
C LEU A 296 5.64 17.65 16.79
N SER A 297 5.76 17.28 15.52
CA SER A 297 6.06 15.91 15.12
C SER A 297 7.55 15.71 14.92
N THR A 298 8.01 14.48 15.06
CA THR A 298 9.37 14.10 14.70
C THR A 298 9.40 12.77 13.96
N ILE A 299 10.48 12.52 13.26
CA ILE A 299 10.69 11.28 12.53
C ILE A 299 11.42 10.29 13.45
N MET A 300 10.83 9.11 13.63
CA MET A 300 11.39 8.04 14.45
C MET A 300 11.66 6.76 13.64
N VAL A 301 12.53 5.90 14.19
CA VAL A 301 12.76 4.53 13.72
C VAL A 301 12.02 3.56 14.64
N THR A 302 11.32 2.57 14.07
CA THR A 302 10.60 1.56 14.86
C THR A 302 11.53 0.79 15.79
N GLU A 303 11.06 0.56 17.01
CA GLU A 303 11.80 -0.12 18.06
C GLU A 303 12.39 -1.47 17.63
N TRP A 304 11.65 -2.30 16.90
CA TRP A 304 12.15 -3.64 16.51
C TRP A 304 13.42 -3.59 15.66
N VAL A 305 13.60 -2.53 14.85
CA VAL A 305 14.83 -2.35 14.06
C VAL A 305 16.01 -2.06 14.99
N LEU A 306 15.78 -1.22 16.00
CA LEU A 306 16.77 -0.88 17.01
C LEU A 306 17.13 -2.12 17.85
N GLU A 307 16.15 -2.93 18.25
CA GLU A 307 16.39 -4.19 18.96
C GLU A 307 17.20 -5.18 18.11
N GLU A 308 16.89 -5.30 16.82
CA GLU A 308 17.64 -6.17 15.91
C GLU A 308 19.10 -5.69 15.76
N ILE A 309 19.34 -4.37 15.72
CA ILE A 309 20.69 -3.79 15.72
C ILE A 309 21.40 -4.09 17.05
N GLU A 310 20.71 -3.89 18.18
CA GLU A 310 21.25 -4.13 19.53
C GLU A 310 21.68 -5.59 19.70
N ASN A 311 20.89 -6.53 19.19
CA ASN A 311 21.14 -7.96 19.31
C ASN A 311 22.27 -8.47 18.39
N ARG A 312 22.53 -7.80 17.26
CA ARG A 312 23.52 -8.25 16.26
C ARG A 312 24.95 -7.79 16.54
N TRP A 313 25.11 -6.63 17.15
CA TRP A 313 26.41 -5.97 17.27
C TRP A 313 26.61 -5.38 18.66
N ASP A 314 27.86 -5.34 19.13
CA ASP A 314 28.20 -4.58 20.33
C ASP A 314 28.13 -3.06 20.09
N GLU A 315 28.10 -2.26 21.15
CA GLU A 315 27.90 -0.80 21.06
C GLU A 315 28.96 -0.10 20.18
N MET A 316 30.20 -0.58 20.17
CA MET A 316 31.26 0.02 19.35
C MET A 316 31.00 -0.23 17.86
N GLU A 317 30.63 -1.45 17.51
CA GLU A 317 30.28 -1.84 16.15
C GLU A 317 28.96 -1.20 15.69
N GLN A 318 27.97 -1.05 16.57
CA GLN A 318 26.72 -0.32 16.30
C GLN A 318 27.02 1.12 15.86
N LYS A 319 27.76 1.89 16.66
CA LYS A 319 28.13 3.29 16.36
C LYS A 319 28.89 3.41 15.05
N ARG A 320 29.80 2.47 14.78
CA ARG A 320 30.56 2.42 13.52
C ARG A 320 29.67 2.17 12.31
N ARG A 321 28.74 1.22 12.40
CA ARG A 321 27.86 0.80 11.29
C ARG A 321 26.74 1.79 11.00
N LEU A 322 26.19 2.40 12.04
CA LEU A 322 25.16 3.44 11.91
C LEU A 322 25.77 4.81 11.57
N ALA A 323 27.08 4.95 11.76
CA ALA A 323 27.77 6.24 11.69
C ALA A 323 27.03 7.31 12.53
N CYS A 324 26.69 6.94 13.76
CA CYS A 324 25.96 7.75 14.73
C CYS A 324 26.68 7.76 16.08
N ASN A 325 26.45 8.81 16.87
CA ASN A 325 27.06 8.95 18.19
C ASN A 325 26.16 8.45 19.32
N LYS A 326 24.83 8.43 19.11
CA LYS A 326 23.87 7.95 20.11
C LYS A 326 23.97 6.44 20.31
N SER A 327 23.72 5.99 21.53
CA SER A 327 23.63 4.56 21.86
C SER A 327 22.25 4.03 21.49
N VAL A 328 22.19 2.93 20.75
CA VAL A 328 20.92 2.27 20.38
C VAL A 328 20.11 1.94 21.63
N LYS A 329 20.77 1.39 22.65
CA LYS A 329 20.17 1.06 23.93
C LYS A 329 19.56 2.27 24.64
N SER A 330 20.24 3.43 24.62
CA SER A 330 19.67 4.63 25.24
C SER A 330 18.44 5.13 24.50
N VAL A 331 18.40 4.97 23.17
CA VAL A 331 17.25 5.35 22.35
C VAL A 331 16.06 4.42 22.60
N ILE A 332 16.28 3.10 22.67
CA ILE A 332 15.20 2.16 23.04
C ILE A 332 14.65 2.48 24.43
N GLN A 333 15.52 2.81 25.39
CA GLN A 333 15.11 3.18 26.74
C GLN A 333 14.32 4.48 26.82
N SER A 334 14.58 5.48 25.96
CA SER A 334 13.74 6.69 25.93
C SER A 334 12.35 6.37 25.38
N MET A 335 12.28 5.67 24.25
CA MET A 335 11.01 5.27 23.63
C MET A 335 10.08 4.52 24.61
N ARG A 336 10.64 3.65 25.45
CA ARG A 336 9.86 2.90 26.44
C ARG A 336 9.35 3.72 27.62
N ARG A 337 10.07 4.78 28.02
CA ARG A 337 9.63 5.65 29.13
C ARG A 337 8.44 6.49 28.71
N ASP A 338 8.44 6.96 27.47
CA ASP A 338 7.33 7.74 26.92
C ASP A 338 6.02 6.92 26.94
N TYR A 339 6.10 5.60 26.72
CA TYR A 339 4.96 4.68 26.88
C TYR A 339 4.52 4.44 28.34
N GLU A 340 5.40 4.58 29.33
CA GLU A 340 5.02 4.36 30.73
C GLU A 340 4.32 5.59 31.32
N ASP A 341 4.72 6.80 30.93
CA ASP A 341 4.13 8.05 31.45
C ASP A 341 2.70 8.31 30.89
N ASP A 342 2.39 7.87 29.66
CA ASP A 342 1.07 8.01 29.03
C ASP A 342 -0.06 7.16 29.67
N TRP A 343 0.27 6.15 30.49
CA TRP A 343 -0.74 5.30 31.16
C TRP A 343 -1.13 5.80 32.56
N TRP A 344 -0.40 6.79 33.10
CA TRP A 344 -0.64 7.34 34.45
C TRP A 344 -1.14 8.79 34.47
N SER A 345 -1.27 9.43 33.31
CA SER A 345 -1.99 10.69 33.08
C SER A 345 -3.41 10.44 32.60
#